data_AF-A0A1I1AT24-F1
#
_entry.id   AF-A0A1I1AT24-F1
#
_cell.length_a   1.000
_cell.length_b   1.000
_cell.length_c   1.000
_cell.angle_alpha   90.00
_cell.angle_beta   90.00
_cell.angle_gamma   90.00
#
_symmetry.space_group_name_H-M   'P 1'
#
loop_
_entity.id
_entity.type
_entity.pdbx_description
1 polymer ?
#
loop_
_entity_poly.entity_id
_entity_poly.type
_entity_poly.pdbx_seq_one_letter_code
_entity_poly.pdbx_strand_id
1 'polypeptide(L)'
;MTGGSSRCSPFRSPNATNATCFAPNWSDSGSAPRLPASGSPRRICTSRRPRCCADSGRQWWDLDELESLYLEFLAEHNPTRYRWQRRRKVGERNAFVDYVRLLTDWRRLPYLDPGLPTELLPPNWVGLRAADLFFTLQARLVDAARAHVERTTAN
;
A
#
# COMPACT_ATOMS: atom_id res chain seq x y z
N MET A 1 -36.15 11.10 31.28
CA MET A 1 -34.96 11.28 30.41
C MET A 1 -34.21 9.96 30.34
N THR A 2 -34.40 9.25 29.24
CA THR A 2 -33.80 7.96 28.92
C THR A 2 -32.40 8.15 28.34
N GLY A 3 -31.39 7.49 28.91
CA GLY A 3 -30.03 7.44 28.36
C GLY A 3 -29.45 6.04 28.53
N GLY A 4 -29.64 5.21 27.52
CA GLY A 4 -29.35 3.77 27.52
C GLY A 4 -27.86 3.43 27.53
N SER A 5 -27.58 2.29 28.16
CA SER A 5 -26.30 1.59 28.18
C SER A 5 -26.00 1.01 26.80
N SER A 6 -24.88 1.39 26.19
CA SER A 6 -24.31 0.65 25.05
C SER A 6 -22.96 0.07 25.46
N ARG A 7 -23.01 -1.10 26.10
CA ARG A 7 -21.85 -1.98 26.30
C ARG A 7 -21.50 -2.59 24.94
N CYS A 8 -20.33 -2.27 24.40
CA CYS A 8 -19.76 -3.06 23.31
C CYS A 8 -19.36 -4.42 23.87
N SER A 9 -20.18 -5.44 23.61
CA SER A 9 -19.79 -6.84 23.85
C SER A 9 -19.00 -7.31 22.63
N PRO A 10 -17.78 -7.87 22.79
CA PRO A 10 -17.09 -8.49 21.68
C PRO A 10 -17.72 -9.85 21.42
N PHE A 11 -18.30 -10.05 20.24
CA PHE A 11 -18.55 -11.38 19.72
C PHE A 11 -17.18 -12.06 19.53
N ARG A 12 -16.86 -12.94 20.48
CA ARG A 12 -15.60 -13.70 20.56
C ARG A 12 -15.68 -14.84 19.54
N SER A 13 -14.97 -14.71 18.42
CA SER A 13 -14.64 -15.89 17.60
C SER A 13 -13.67 -16.76 18.39
N PRO A 14 -13.91 -18.08 18.54
CA PRO A 14 -13.15 -18.92 19.46
C PRO A 14 -11.73 -19.29 18.98
N ASN A 15 -11.26 -18.80 17.82
CA ASN A 15 -9.98 -19.29 17.27
C ASN A 15 -9.06 -18.24 16.60
N ALA A 16 -9.20 -16.96 16.91
CA ALA A 16 -8.28 -15.91 16.43
C ALA A 16 -7.43 -15.37 17.58
N THR A 17 -6.38 -16.11 17.97
CA THR A 17 -5.67 -15.86 19.24
C THR A 17 -4.57 -14.80 19.17
N ASN A 18 -4.21 -14.19 18.04
CA ASN A 18 -3.28 -13.05 18.07
C ASN A 18 -3.31 -12.21 16.79
N ALA A 19 -4.01 -11.08 16.81
CA ALA A 19 -3.61 -9.92 16.03
C ALA A 19 -2.53 -9.18 16.81
N THR A 20 -1.30 -9.71 16.75
CA THR A 20 -0.11 -9.00 17.23
C THR A 20 0.46 -8.26 16.03
N CYS A 21 0.51 -6.93 16.09
CA CYS A 21 1.30 -6.14 15.15
C CYS A 21 2.77 -6.39 15.45
N PHE A 22 3.36 -7.41 14.85
CA PHE A 22 4.81 -7.60 14.80
C PHE A 22 5.34 -6.86 13.55
N ALA A 23 6.30 -5.97 13.75
CA ALA A 23 7.22 -5.62 12.67
C ALA A 23 7.99 -6.90 12.28
N PRO A 24 8.20 -7.22 10.99
CA PRO A 24 8.87 -8.46 10.63
C PRO A 24 10.37 -8.38 11.01
N ASN A 25 10.80 -9.40 11.74
CA ASN A 25 12.19 -9.81 12.05
C ASN A 25 12.98 -9.02 13.12
N TRP A 26 12.73 -9.31 14.40
CA TRP A 26 13.79 -9.37 15.42
C TRP A 26 13.55 -10.62 16.29
N SER A 27 14.51 -11.53 16.30
CA SER A 27 14.45 -12.82 16.98
C SER A 27 14.34 -12.69 18.50
N ASP A 28 13.47 -13.51 19.09
CA ASP A 28 13.37 -13.77 20.52
C ASP A 28 14.64 -14.46 21.03
N SER A 29 15.65 -13.67 21.40
CA SER A 29 16.70 -14.16 22.28
C SER A 29 17.39 -13.01 22.98
N GLY A 30 16.94 -12.75 24.22
CA GLY A 30 17.79 -12.41 25.36
C GLY A 30 18.71 -11.19 25.23
N SER A 31 18.38 -10.17 26.01
CA SER A 31 19.23 -9.02 26.41
C SER A 31 19.21 -7.83 25.44
N ALA A 32 18.50 -6.77 25.84
CA ALA A 32 18.54 -5.48 25.15
C ALA A 32 19.95 -4.85 25.28
N PRO A 33 20.57 -4.38 24.18
CA PRO A 33 21.79 -3.58 24.28
C PRO A 33 21.48 -2.20 24.85
N ARG A 34 22.28 -1.77 25.82
CA ARG A 34 22.20 -0.44 26.44
C ARG A 34 22.80 0.58 25.47
N LEU A 35 21.96 1.35 24.77
CA LEU A 35 22.38 2.43 23.85
C LEU A 35 22.65 3.76 24.61
N PRO A 36 23.60 4.60 24.14
CA PRO A 36 23.97 5.85 24.78
C PRO A 36 22.92 6.97 24.61
N ALA A 37 22.86 7.84 25.61
CA ALA A 37 21.91 8.93 25.72
C ALA A 37 22.25 10.12 24.81
N SER A 38 21.79 10.11 23.57
CA SER A 38 21.45 11.34 22.82
C SER A 38 20.78 10.98 21.48
N GLY A 39 19.48 11.20 21.40
CA GLY A 39 18.68 10.92 20.21
C GLY A 39 17.28 10.45 20.62
N SER A 40 16.27 11.21 20.19
CA SER A 40 14.84 11.13 20.52
C SER A 40 14.30 9.73 20.88
N PRO A 41 13.45 9.58 21.93
CA PRO A 41 13.02 8.27 22.39
C PRO A 41 12.07 7.61 21.37
N ARG A 42 12.54 6.56 20.70
CA ARG A 42 11.67 5.60 20.00
C ARG A 42 10.80 4.93 21.07
N ARG A 43 9.53 5.31 21.17
CA ARG A 43 8.60 4.74 22.16
C ARG A 43 7.97 3.47 21.61
N ILE A 44 8.10 2.38 22.36
CA ILE A 44 7.39 1.12 22.11
C ILE A 44 5.97 1.26 22.68
N CYS A 45 4.94 1.01 21.87
CA CYS A 45 3.56 0.95 22.35
C CYS A 45 3.27 -0.43 22.96
N THR A 46 3.05 -0.49 24.27
CA THR A 46 2.79 -1.72 25.03
C THR A 46 1.29 -2.01 25.26
N SER A 47 0.38 -1.22 24.67
CA SER A 47 -1.07 -1.33 24.92
C SER A 47 -1.86 -1.84 23.70
N ARG A 48 -2.86 -2.69 23.95
CA ARG A 48 -3.73 -3.35 22.95
C ARG A 48 -4.97 -2.52 22.56
N ARG A 49 -4.90 -1.18 22.66
CA ARG A 49 -6.03 -0.27 22.37
C ARG A 49 -5.98 0.22 20.91
N PRO A 50 -7.10 0.27 20.17
CA PRO A 50 -7.12 0.57 18.73
C PRO A 50 -6.59 1.98 18.39
N ARG A 51 -6.81 2.96 19.27
CA ARG A 51 -6.36 4.35 19.05
C ARG A 51 -4.83 4.50 19.07
N CYS A 52 -4.11 3.72 19.89
CA CYS A 52 -2.65 3.76 19.93
C CYS A 52 -2.00 3.05 18.73
N CYS A 53 -2.65 2.03 18.16
CA CYS A 53 -2.13 1.31 16.99
C CYS A 53 -2.15 2.19 15.73
N ALA A 54 -3.18 3.03 15.55
CA ALA A 54 -3.24 3.99 14.45
C ALA A 54 -2.13 5.05 14.55
N ASP A 55 -1.93 5.63 15.75
CA ASP A 55 -0.85 6.59 16.00
C ASP A 55 0.55 5.94 15.86
N SER A 56 0.68 4.65 16.19
CA SER A 56 1.93 3.90 16.00
C SER A 56 2.16 3.54 14.53
N GLY A 57 1.14 3.22 13.74
CA GLY A 57 1.31 2.91 12.30
C GLY A 57 1.99 4.06 11.53
N ARG A 58 1.58 5.30 11.81
CA ARG A 58 2.22 6.53 11.29
C ARG A 58 3.62 6.79 11.83
N GLN A 59 3.97 6.23 12.98
CA GLN A 59 5.26 6.47 13.62
C GLN A 59 6.34 5.48 13.16
N TRP A 60 5.94 4.32 12.62
CA TRP A 60 6.85 3.29 12.12
C TRP A 60 7.01 3.34 10.59
N TRP A 61 6.03 3.91 9.88
CA TRP A 61 6.09 4.21 8.45
C TRP A 61 5.88 5.69 8.19
N ASP A 62 6.74 6.28 7.36
CA ASP A 62 6.55 7.64 6.85
C ASP A 62 5.43 7.64 5.80
N LEU A 63 4.18 7.78 6.28
CA LEU A 63 3.01 7.81 5.40
C LEU A 63 2.96 9.06 4.53
N ASP A 64 3.62 10.15 4.93
CA ASP A 64 3.63 11.40 4.17
C ASP A 64 4.57 11.25 2.96
N GLU A 65 5.74 10.61 3.14
CA GLU A 65 6.63 10.21 2.06
C GLU A 65 5.94 9.22 1.10
N LEU A 66 5.27 8.20 1.65
CA LEU A 66 4.55 7.21 0.85
C LEU A 66 3.40 7.85 0.05
N GLU A 67 2.64 8.78 0.65
CA GLU A 67 1.60 9.54 -0.03
C GLU A 67 2.19 10.35 -1.19
N SER A 68 3.34 11.00 -0.98
CA SER A 68 4.05 11.75 -2.02
C SER A 68 4.44 10.87 -3.20
N LEU A 69 4.98 9.67 -2.94
CA LEU A 69 5.31 8.69 -3.98
C LEU A 69 4.07 8.24 -4.78
N TYR A 70 2.92 8.06 -4.12
CA TYR A 70 1.67 7.75 -4.80
C TYR A 70 1.14 8.93 -5.63
N LEU A 71 1.28 10.16 -5.15
CA LEU A 71 0.90 11.36 -5.90
C LEU A 71 1.75 11.54 -7.16
N GLU A 72 3.06 11.31 -7.07
CA GLU A 72 3.97 11.30 -8.23
C GLU A 72 3.54 10.25 -9.27
N PHE A 73 3.26 9.02 -8.82
CA PHE A 73 2.79 7.96 -9.70
C PHE A 73 1.49 8.34 -10.42
N LEU A 74 0.54 8.94 -9.69
CA LEU A 74 -0.71 9.42 -10.28
C LEU A 74 -0.48 10.55 -11.28
N ALA A 75 0.42 11.50 -10.99
CA ALA A 75 0.73 12.61 -11.88
C ALA A 75 1.31 12.10 -13.21
N GLU A 76 2.22 11.12 -13.16
CA GLU A 76 2.85 10.54 -14.35
C GLU A 76 1.86 9.72 -15.20
N HIS A 77 1.01 8.91 -14.56
CA HIS A 77 0.22 7.89 -15.29
C HIS A 77 -1.23 8.30 -15.61
N ASN A 78 -1.78 9.35 -14.98
CA ASN A 78 -3.11 9.86 -15.34
C ASN A 78 -3.22 10.32 -16.80
N PRO A 79 -2.25 11.10 -17.37
CA PRO A 79 -2.26 11.45 -18.79
C PRO A 79 -2.28 10.21 -19.70
N THR A 80 -1.55 9.16 -19.33
CA THR A 80 -1.52 7.88 -20.04
C THR A 80 -2.90 7.19 -19.99
N ARG A 81 -3.58 7.16 -18.84
CA ARG A 81 -4.97 6.68 -18.73
C ARG A 81 -5.90 7.42 -19.68
N TYR A 82 -5.89 8.74 -19.69
CA TYR A 82 -6.74 9.53 -20.59
C TYR A 82 -6.45 9.27 -22.07
N ARG A 83 -5.16 9.15 -22.44
CA ARG A 83 -4.75 8.80 -23.80
C ARG A 83 -5.31 7.46 -24.24
N TRP A 84 -5.25 6.44 -23.37
CA TRP A 84 -5.72 5.09 -23.69
C TRP A 84 -7.24 4.93 -23.66
N GLN A 85 -7.95 5.71 -22.84
CA GLN A 85 -9.40 5.75 -22.84
C GLN A 85 -9.98 6.27 -24.16
N ARG A 86 -9.32 7.27 -24.78
CA ARG A 86 -9.76 7.84 -26.06
C ARG A 86 -9.41 6.97 -27.28
N ARG A 87 -8.52 5.99 -27.13
CA ARG A 87 -8.07 5.14 -28.23
C ARG A 87 -8.99 3.94 -28.43
N ARG A 88 -9.57 3.84 -29.64
CA ARG A 88 -10.38 2.67 -30.05
C ARG A 88 -9.52 1.44 -30.38
N LYS A 89 -8.35 1.63 -31.00
CA LYS A 89 -7.42 0.55 -31.33
C LYS A 89 -6.19 0.60 -30.42
N VAL A 90 -5.76 -0.57 -29.96
CA VAL A 90 -4.57 -0.72 -29.10
C VAL A 90 -3.42 -1.23 -29.97
N GLY A 91 -2.44 -0.37 -30.23
CA GLY A 91 -1.22 -0.79 -30.93
C GLY A 91 -0.29 -1.56 -29.99
N GLU A 92 0.03 -2.80 -30.33
CA GLU A 92 0.83 -3.74 -29.50
C GLU A 92 2.13 -3.13 -28.97
N ARG A 93 2.96 -2.55 -29.85
CA ARG A 93 4.25 -1.95 -29.46
C ARG A 93 4.08 -0.80 -28.47
N ASN A 94 3.09 0.07 -28.69
CA ASN A 94 2.85 1.21 -27.82
C ASN A 94 2.30 0.74 -26.47
N ALA A 95 1.41 -0.26 -26.48
CA ALA A 95 0.91 -0.87 -25.25
C ALA A 95 2.04 -1.51 -24.45
N PHE A 96 2.97 -2.21 -25.11
CA PHE A 96 4.15 -2.77 -24.46
C PHE A 96 5.02 -1.71 -23.78
N VAL A 97 5.40 -0.64 -24.51
CA VAL A 97 6.24 0.43 -23.94
C VAL A 97 5.58 1.10 -22.74
N ASP A 98 4.29 1.44 -22.85
CA ASP A 98 3.56 2.08 -21.76
C ASP A 98 3.36 1.14 -20.56
N TYR A 99 3.07 -0.14 -20.81
CA TYR A 99 2.88 -1.13 -19.76
C TYR A 99 4.16 -1.41 -18.97
N VAL A 100 5.31 -1.50 -19.64
CA VAL A 100 6.60 -1.70 -18.97
C VAL A 100 6.96 -0.50 -18.10
N ARG A 101 6.72 0.73 -18.57
CA ARG A 101 6.94 1.95 -17.76
C ARG A 101 6.04 1.95 -16.53
N LEU A 102 4.74 1.74 -16.71
CA LEU A 102 3.76 1.62 -15.63
C LEU A 102 4.19 0.59 -14.58
N LEU A 103 4.58 -0.61 -15.01
CA LEU A 103 5.02 -1.70 -14.12
C LEU A 103 6.31 -1.34 -13.37
N THR A 104 7.25 -0.67 -14.06
CA THR A 104 8.53 -0.27 -13.48
C THR A 104 8.36 0.73 -12.35
N ASP A 105 7.43 1.69 -12.50
CA ASP A 105 7.15 2.70 -11.49
C ASP A 105 6.28 2.13 -10.35
N TRP A 106 5.33 1.25 -10.69
CA TRP A 106 4.43 0.64 -9.71
C TRP A 106 5.15 -0.31 -8.75
N ARG A 107 6.06 -1.15 -9.24
CA ARG A 107 6.62 -2.29 -8.49
C ARG A 107 7.23 -1.91 -7.13
N ARG A 108 7.74 -0.68 -6.97
CA ARG A 108 8.35 -0.23 -5.71
C ARG A 108 7.31 0.10 -4.63
N LEU A 109 6.13 0.56 -5.02
CA LEU A 109 5.14 1.11 -4.09
C LEU A 109 4.56 0.03 -3.15
N PRO A 110 4.13 -1.16 -3.63
CA PRO A 110 3.64 -2.21 -2.74
C PRO A 110 4.70 -2.77 -1.78
N TYR A 111 6.00 -2.62 -2.07
CA TYR A 111 7.06 -3.01 -1.14
C TYR A 111 7.28 -2.00 -0.02
N LEU A 112 6.97 -0.72 -0.28
CA LEU A 112 7.03 0.36 0.71
C LEU A 112 5.74 0.45 1.53
N ASP A 113 4.62 -0.01 0.97
CA ASP A 113 3.32 0.00 1.63
C ASP A 113 3.18 -1.16 2.64
N PRO A 114 2.94 -0.86 3.93
CA PRO A 114 2.69 -1.88 4.96
C PRO A 114 1.38 -2.66 4.79
N GLY A 115 0.47 -2.25 3.90
CA GLY A 115 -0.82 -2.92 3.69
C GLY A 115 -1.73 -2.82 4.91
N LEU A 116 -1.70 -1.68 5.61
CA LEU A 116 -2.51 -1.46 6.81
C LEU A 116 -4.02 -1.50 6.48
N PRO A 117 -4.85 -2.02 7.39
CA PRO A 117 -6.30 -1.89 7.29
C PRO A 117 -6.73 -0.42 7.12
N THR A 118 -7.77 -0.20 6.33
CA THR A 118 -8.24 1.15 5.97
C THR A 118 -8.64 2.00 7.17
N GLU A 119 -9.02 1.37 8.29
CA GLU A 119 -9.36 2.05 9.55
C GLU A 119 -8.16 2.72 10.22
N LEU A 120 -6.94 2.30 9.88
CA LEU A 120 -5.68 2.85 10.40
C LEU A 120 -5.04 3.86 9.45
N LEU A 121 -5.57 3.98 8.23
CA LEU A 121 -5.07 4.90 7.21
C LEU A 121 -5.74 6.27 7.33
N PRO A 122 -5.09 7.34 6.81
CA PRO A 122 -5.75 8.63 6.65
C PRO A 122 -7.05 8.49 5.83
N PRO A 123 -8.10 9.28 6.13
CA PRO A 123 -9.26 9.34 5.27
C PRO A 123 -8.84 9.78 3.86
N ASN A 124 -9.42 9.16 2.83
CA ASN A 124 -9.11 9.40 1.41
C ASN A 124 -7.67 9.05 0.99
N TRP A 125 -7.07 8.02 1.61
CA TRP A 125 -5.73 7.55 1.29
C TRP A 125 -5.46 7.41 -0.22
N VAL A 126 -4.41 8.08 -0.70
CA VAL A 126 -4.07 8.19 -2.13
C VAL A 126 -3.66 6.85 -2.73
N GLY A 127 -3.11 5.92 -1.93
CA GLY A 127 -2.70 4.59 -2.39
C GLY A 127 -3.83 3.80 -3.05
N LEU A 128 -5.08 3.96 -2.59
CA LEU A 128 -6.25 3.32 -3.19
C LEU A 128 -6.51 3.83 -4.62
N ARG A 129 -6.37 5.14 -4.84
CA ARG A 129 -6.51 5.76 -6.17
C ARG A 129 -5.39 5.35 -7.11
N ALA A 130 -4.16 5.26 -6.59
CA ALA A 130 -3.01 4.81 -7.38
C ALA A 130 -3.18 3.35 -7.80
N ALA A 131 -3.67 2.49 -6.91
CA ALA A 131 -4.01 1.10 -7.23
C ALA A 131 -5.11 1.01 -8.31
N ASP A 132 -6.20 1.78 -8.20
CA ASP A 132 -7.24 1.84 -9.24
C ASP A 132 -6.66 2.22 -10.61
N LEU A 133 -5.81 3.25 -10.66
CA LEU A 133 -5.15 3.69 -11.88
C LEU A 133 -4.28 2.56 -12.48
N PHE A 134 -3.47 1.91 -11.65
CA PHE A 134 -2.60 0.81 -12.08
C PHE A 134 -3.42 -0.34 -12.67
N PHE A 135 -4.41 -0.87 -11.93
CA PHE A 135 -5.21 -2.00 -12.39
C PHE A 135 -6.04 -1.67 -13.63
N THR A 136 -6.56 -0.43 -13.73
CA THR A 136 -7.25 0.06 -14.92
C THR A 136 -6.34 0.02 -16.16
N LEU A 137 -5.12 0.54 -16.05
CA LEU A 137 -4.17 0.55 -17.15
C LEU A 137 -3.64 -0.85 -17.46
N GLN A 138 -3.34 -1.66 -16.45
CA GLN A 138 -2.93 -3.06 -16.63
C GLN A 138 -3.97 -3.83 -17.44
N ALA A 139 -5.24 -3.79 -17.02
CA ALA A 139 -6.33 -4.48 -17.72
C ALA A 139 -6.47 -4.02 -19.18
N ARG A 140 -6.13 -2.76 -19.48
CA ARG A 140 -6.19 -2.21 -20.83
C ARG A 140 -5.01 -2.60 -21.73
N LEU A 141 -3.83 -2.78 -21.15
CA LEU A 141 -2.57 -2.86 -21.90
C LEU A 141 -1.95 -4.26 -21.94
N VAL A 142 -2.19 -5.09 -20.93
CA VAL A 142 -1.43 -6.33 -20.71
C VAL A 142 -1.48 -7.31 -21.89
N ASP A 143 -2.65 -7.49 -22.51
CA ASP A 143 -2.82 -8.45 -23.62
C ASP A 143 -2.07 -7.99 -24.89
N ALA A 144 -2.22 -6.71 -25.25
CA ALA A 144 -1.54 -6.15 -26.41
C ALA A 144 -0.01 -6.06 -26.20
N ALA A 145 0.42 -5.80 -24.95
CA ALA A 145 1.83 -5.86 -24.58
C ALA A 145 2.39 -7.27 -24.71
N ARG A 146 1.64 -8.29 -24.28
CA ARG A 146 2.04 -9.70 -24.41
C ARG A 146 2.17 -10.12 -25.87
N ALA A 147 1.17 -9.80 -26.70
CA ALA A 147 1.19 -10.09 -28.13
C ALA A 147 2.41 -9.47 -28.83
N HIS A 148 2.84 -8.27 -28.39
CA HIS A 148 4.07 -7.66 -28.90
C HIS A 148 5.30 -8.54 -28.65
N VAL A 149 5.46 -9.02 -27.41
CA VAL A 149 6.62 -9.84 -26.99
C VAL A 149 6.62 -11.16 -27.76
N GLU A 150 5.49 -11.87 -27.77
CA GLU A 150 5.35 -13.15 -28.46
C GLU A 150 5.76 -13.05 -29.93
N ARG A 151 5.29 -12.00 -30.63
CA ARG A 151 5.65 -11.76 -32.04
C ARG A 151 7.14 -11.44 -32.23
N THR A 152 7.79 -10.81 -31.26
CA THR A 152 9.23 -10.46 -31.36
C THR A 152 10.17 -11.60 -30.96
N THR A 153 9.73 -12.51 -30.09
CA THR A 153 10.55 -13.63 -29.61
C THR A 153 10.37 -14.90 -30.45
N ALA A 154 9.30 -14.99 -31.25
CA ALA A 154 9.05 -16.12 -32.15
C ALA A 154 9.87 -16.07 -33.46
N ASN A 155 10.87 -15.19 -33.54
CA ASN A 155 11.66 -14.88 -34.73
C ASN A 155 13.15 -15.04 -34.41
#